data_AF-A0A257R1Q7-F1
#
_entry.id   AF-A0A257R1Q7-F1
#
_cell.length_a   1.000
_cell.length_b   1.000
_cell.length_c   1.000
_cell.angle_alpha   90.00
_cell.angle_beta   90.00
_cell.angle_gamma   90.00
#
_symmetry.space_group_name_H-M   'P 1'
#
loop_
_entity.id
_entity.type
_entity.pdbx_description
1 polymer ?
#
loop_
_entity_poly.entity_id
_entity_poly.type
_entity_poly.pdbx_seq_one_letter_code
_entity_poly.pdbx_strand_id
1 'polypeptide(L)'
;MWAVAKQAYCNRETFIAGIYASLMNMAVAIFGAVMGQLYLMQRLDVSQESAAFVNGMLFLGAMLGGPLIGWWSDQLGSRLLPMKYGALISCVLIGLVLYAPISITGMAILFFLLGFTTSSQVISFAFVAEKSSPLVVASSISLVSILLQGGYILYQNMFSYVLVHGGNMHMINHVPVYSYEAYQSAVLILPISFLLALGCVFFLKEARKPRQIL
;
A
#
# COMPACT_ATOMS: atom_id res chain seq x y z
N MET A 1 -1.61 -26.66 -19.56
CA MET A 1 -1.28 -25.25 -19.19
C MET A 1 -2.52 -24.39 -19.01
N TRP A 2 -3.44 -24.30 -19.98
CA TRP A 2 -4.62 -23.43 -19.90
C TRP A 2 -5.57 -23.70 -18.70
N ALA A 3 -5.84 -24.96 -18.35
CA ALA A 3 -6.68 -25.31 -17.20
C ALA A 3 -6.05 -24.90 -15.85
N VAL A 4 -4.73 -25.02 -15.73
CA VAL A 4 -3.94 -24.64 -14.54
C VAL A 4 -3.95 -23.12 -14.36
N ALA A 5 -3.78 -22.37 -15.45
CA ALA A 5 -3.93 -20.92 -15.44
C ALA A 5 -5.35 -20.52 -15.03
N LYS A 6 -6.39 -21.08 -15.64
CA LYS A 6 -7.79 -20.77 -15.29
C LYS A 6 -8.09 -21.02 -13.81
N GLN A 7 -7.55 -22.09 -13.23
CA GLN A 7 -7.74 -22.40 -11.81
C GLN A 7 -7.05 -21.40 -10.87
N ALA A 8 -5.86 -20.91 -11.22
CA ALA A 8 -5.18 -19.86 -10.48
C ALA A 8 -5.88 -18.49 -10.62
N TYR A 9 -6.22 -18.10 -11.85
CA TYR A 9 -6.80 -16.79 -12.17
C TYR A 9 -8.26 -16.65 -11.73
N CYS A 10 -9.02 -17.75 -11.66
CA CYS A 10 -10.40 -17.75 -11.18
C CYS A 10 -10.52 -18.05 -9.68
N ASN A 11 -9.41 -18.20 -8.94
CA ASN A 11 -9.48 -18.35 -7.49
C ASN A 11 -9.80 -16.99 -6.85
N ARG A 12 -11.01 -16.91 -6.28
CA ARG A 12 -11.51 -15.71 -5.60
C ARG A 12 -10.57 -15.24 -4.49
N GLU A 13 -9.98 -16.14 -3.71
CA GLU A 13 -9.08 -15.74 -2.61
C GLU A 13 -7.77 -15.15 -3.13
N THR A 14 -7.20 -15.73 -4.20
CA THR A 14 -5.99 -15.19 -4.86
C THR A 14 -6.23 -13.78 -5.38
N PHE A 15 -7.37 -13.57 -6.04
CA PHE A 15 -7.74 -12.26 -6.57
C PHE A 15 -7.93 -11.23 -5.45
N ILE A 16 -8.64 -11.59 -4.37
CA ILE A 16 -8.85 -10.71 -3.20
C ILE A 16 -7.52 -10.38 -2.51
N ALA A 17 -6.63 -11.36 -2.35
CA ALA A 17 -5.30 -11.14 -1.79
C ALA A 17 -4.45 -10.22 -2.67
N GLY A 18 -4.54 -10.36 -4.00
CA GLY A 18 -3.90 -9.44 -4.94
C GLY A 18 -4.45 -8.01 -4.88
N ILE A 19 -5.77 -7.84 -4.74
CA ILE A 19 -6.39 -6.53 -4.52
C ILE A 19 -5.92 -5.92 -3.20
N TYR A 20 -5.92 -6.70 -2.10
CA TYR A 20 -5.39 -6.24 -0.82
C TYR A 20 -3.95 -5.73 -0.97
N ALA A 21 -3.08 -6.54 -1.60
CA ALA A 21 -1.68 -6.18 -1.80
C ALA A 21 -1.54 -4.87 -2.59
N SER A 22 -2.34 -4.72 -3.66
CA SER A 22 -2.36 -3.52 -4.49
C SER A 22 -2.82 -2.28 -3.71
N LEU A 23 -3.93 -2.37 -2.99
CA LEU A 23 -4.49 -1.26 -2.21
C LEU A 23 -3.57 -0.81 -1.07
N MET A 24 -2.89 -1.75 -0.40
CA MET A 24 -1.88 -1.43 0.62
C MET A 24 -0.68 -0.72 0.02
N ASN A 25 -0.30 -1.04 -1.22
CA ASN A 25 0.82 -0.39 -1.91
C ASN A 25 0.48 0.99 -2.47
N MET A 26 -0.79 1.41 -2.43
CA MET A 26 -1.24 2.65 -3.06
C MET A 26 -0.55 3.89 -2.50
N ALA A 27 -0.30 3.94 -1.19
CA ALA A 27 0.42 5.04 -0.58
C ALA A 27 1.87 5.13 -1.08
N VAL A 28 2.54 3.99 -1.27
CA VAL A 28 3.89 3.94 -1.86
C VAL A 28 3.84 4.36 -3.33
N ALA A 29 2.82 3.95 -4.08
CA ALA A 29 2.67 4.33 -5.48
C ALA A 29 2.46 5.85 -5.67
N ILE A 30 1.68 6.48 -4.80
CA ILE A 30 1.35 7.90 -4.86
C ILE A 30 2.47 8.75 -4.25
N PHE A 31 2.88 8.47 -3.01
CA PHE A 31 3.90 9.27 -2.34
C PHE A 31 5.32 8.96 -2.83
N GLY A 32 5.61 7.70 -3.15
CA GLY A 32 6.92 7.30 -3.62
C GLY A 32 7.30 7.89 -4.98
N ALA A 33 6.32 8.35 -5.76
CA ALA A 33 6.55 9.10 -6.99
C ALA A 33 6.81 10.60 -6.69
N VAL A 34 6.85 11.43 -7.74
CA VAL A 34 7.05 12.89 -7.64
C VAL A 34 5.99 13.57 -6.76
N MET A 35 4.79 13.01 -6.68
CA MET A 35 3.66 13.62 -5.98
C MET A 35 3.84 13.70 -4.46
N GLY A 36 4.55 12.76 -3.83
CA GLY A 36 4.77 12.81 -2.38
C GLY A 36 5.66 13.95 -1.94
N GLN A 37 6.72 14.24 -2.70
CA GLN A 37 7.59 15.38 -2.41
C GLN A 37 6.83 16.70 -2.55
N LEU A 38 6.06 16.87 -3.63
CA LEU A 38 5.25 18.08 -3.84
C LEU A 38 4.22 18.29 -2.73
N TYR A 39 3.53 17.21 -2.32
CA TYR A 39 2.60 17.25 -1.19
C TYR A 39 3.31 17.69 0.10
N LEU A 40 4.47 17.12 0.42
CA LEU A 40 5.21 17.42 1.64
C LEU A 40 5.76 18.86 1.67
N MET A 41 6.26 19.35 0.53
CA MET A 41 6.70 20.75 0.40
C MET A 41 5.57 21.72 0.74
N GLN A 42 4.37 21.49 0.21
CA GLN A 42 3.22 22.35 0.49
C GLN A 42 2.67 22.16 1.91
N ARG A 43 2.62 20.91 2.40
CA ARG A 43 2.00 20.59 3.70
C ARG A 43 2.81 21.06 4.90
N LEU A 44 4.14 21.07 4.76
CA LEU A 44 5.07 21.43 5.83
C LEU A 44 5.73 22.80 5.61
N ASP A 45 5.56 23.41 4.43
CA ASP A 45 6.26 24.63 4.00
C ASP A 45 7.79 24.47 4.10
N VAL A 46 8.31 23.41 3.48
CA VAL A 46 9.73 23.02 3.56
C VAL A 46 10.38 22.92 2.17
N SER A 47 11.71 22.96 2.16
CA SER A 47 12.49 22.78 0.94
C SER A 47 12.28 21.41 0.31
N GLN A 48 12.56 21.30 -1.00
CA GLN A 48 12.50 20.03 -1.73
C GLN A 48 13.44 18.97 -1.11
N GLU A 49 14.61 19.36 -0.63
CA GLU A 49 15.56 18.47 0.04
C GLU A 49 14.95 17.86 1.31
N SER A 50 14.35 18.69 2.15
CA SER A 50 13.67 18.27 3.38
C SER A 50 12.47 17.35 3.09
N ALA A 51 11.67 17.68 2.08
CA ALA A 51 10.56 16.84 1.63
C ALA A 51 11.04 15.50 1.07
N ALA A 52 12.14 15.48 0.31
CA ALA A 52 12.74 14.27 -0.23
C ALA A 52 13.25 13.35 0.88
N PHE A 53 13.85 13.90 1.95
CA PHE A 53 14.25 13.15 3.13
C PHE A 53 13.06 12.46 3.80
N VAL A 54 11.98 13.20 4.08
CA VAL A 54 10.74 12.64 4.67
C VAL A 54 10.14 11.56 3.76
N ASN A 55 10.08 11.80 2.45
CA ASN A 55 9.57 10.81 1.50
C ASN A 55 10.43 9.54 1.45
N GLY A 56 11.75 9.67 1.56
CA GLY A 56 12.70 8.56 1.63
C GLY A 56 12.44 7.61 2.81
N MET A 57 11.96 8.15 3.95
CA MET A 57 11.62 7.35 5.12
C MET A 57 10.49 6.34 4.83
N LEU A 58 9.58 6.63 3.90
CA LEU A 58 8.54 5.70 3.46
C LEU A 58 9.16 4.41 2.89
N PHE A 59 10.15 4.56 2.00
CA PHE A 59 10.83 3.42 1.40
C PHE A 59 11.67 2.66 2.43
N LEU A 60 12.35 3.38 3.33
CA LEU A 60 13.10 2.75 4.42
C LEU A 60 12.19 1.91 5.31
N GLY A 61 11.01 2.43 5.66
CA GLY A 61 9.98 1.70 6.38
C GLY A 61 9.54 0.44 5.64
N ALA A 62 9.25 0.53 4.34
CA ALA A 62 8.84 -0.60 3.53
C ALA A 62 9.93 -1.68 3.40
N MET A 63 11.20 -1.27 3.25
CA MET A 63 12.36 -2.16 3.19
C MET A 63 12.51 -2.99 4.47
N LEU A 64 12.36 -2.37 5.64
CA LEU A 64 12.49 -3.06 6.93
C LEU A 64 11.21 -3.83 7.30
N GLY A 65 10.04 -3.28 6.95
CA GLY A 65 8.75 -3.86 7.26
C GLY A 65 8.52 -5.19 6.55
N GLY A 66 9.01 -5.36 5.32
CA GLY A 66 8.86 -6.61 4.56
C GLY A 66 9.29 -7.86 5.34
N PRO A 67 10.58 -7.99 5.71
CA PRO A 67 11.06 -9.15 6.47
C PRO A 67 10.49 -9.21 7.89
N LEU A 68 10.32 -8.07 8.57
CA LEU A 68 9.84 -8.04 9.96
C LEU A 68 8.37 -8.45 10.09
N ILE A 69 7.50 -7.98 9.21
CA ILE A 69 6.09 -8.38 9.19
C ILE A 69 5.95 -9.84 8.73
N GLY A 70 6.79 -10.29 7.79
CA GLY A 70 6.87 -11.71 7.41
C GLY A 70 7.18 -12.60 8.61
N TRP A 71 8.28 -12.28 9.31
CA TRP A 71 8.68 -13.00 10.53
C TRP A 71 7.60 -12.95 11.62
N TRP A 72 6.99 -11.78 11.86
CA TRP A 72 5.91 -11.64 12.83
C TRP A 72 4.68 -12.49 12.45
N SER A 73 4.35 -12.56 11.17
CA SER A 73 3.28 -13.43 10.66
C SER A 73 3.56 -14.91 10.89
N ASP A 74 4.81 -15.34 10.67
CA ASP A 74 5.23 -16.72 10.91
C ASP A 74 5.13 -17.10 12.39
N GLN A 75 5.56 -16.20 13.28
CA GLN A 75 5.47 -16.39 14.73
C GLN A 75 4.02 -16.47 15.24
N LEU A 76 3.14 -15.63 14.70
CA LEU A 76 1.71 -15.67 15.01
C LEU A 76 1.01 -16.92 14.44
N GLY A 77 1.61 -17.55 13.42
CA GLY A 77 1.01 -18.67 12.71
C GLY A 77 -0.29 -18.33 11.99
N SER A 78 -0.52 -17.03 11.70
CA SER A 78 -1.66 -16.51 10.95
C SER A 78 -1.19 -15.43 9.98
N ARG A 79 -1.72 -15.50 8.76
CA ARG A 79 -1.51 -14.51 7.69
C ARG A 79 -2.48 -13.35 7.81
N LEU A 80 -3.74 -13.64 8.18
CA LEU A 80 -4.80 -12.64 8.19
C LEU A 80 -4.65 -11.60 9.31
N LEU A 81 -4.07 -11.97 10.45
CA LEU A 81 -3.85 -11.04 11.56
C LEU A 81 -2.91 -9.88 11.19
N PRO A 82 -1.68 -10.13 10.68
CA PRO A 82 -0.81 -9.08 10.15
C PRO A 82 -1.47 -8.23 9.06
N MET A 83 -2.24 -8.84 8.15
CA MET A 83 -2.95 -8.09 7.11
C MET A 83 -3.98 -7.13 7.70
N LYS A 84 -4.78 -7.60 8.66
CA LYS A 84 -5.80 -6.79 9.33
C LYS A 84 -5.19 -5.63 10.10
N TYR A 85 -4.18 -5.89 10.93
CA TYR A 85 -3.53 -4.85 11.73
C TYR A 85 -2.73 -3.89 10.87
N GLY A 86 -2.05 -4.38 9.83
CA GLY A 86 -1.37 -3.54 8.85
C GLY A 86 -2.33 -2.51 8.25
N ALA A 87 -3.44 -2.95 7.67
CA ALA A 87 -4.42 -2.06 7.06
C ALA A 87 -5.03 -1.06 8.07
N LEU A 88 -5.39 -1.54 9.28
CA LEU A 88 -5.97 -0.69 10.31
C LEU A 88 -4.99 0.40 10.77
N ILE A 89 -3.74 0.03 11.07
CA ILE A 89 -2.72 0.98 11.53
C ILE A 89 -2.36 1.95 10.40
N SER A 90 -2.21 1.47 9.16
CA SER A 90 -1.96 2.34 8.00
C SER A 90 -3.09 3.36 7.79
N CYS A 91 -4.36 2.98 8.01
CA CYS A 91 -5.50 3.89 7.96
C CYS A 91 -5.42 5.00 9.01
N VAL A 92 -4.99 4.68 10.24
CA VAL A 92 -4.80 5.68 11.30
C VAL A 92 -3.62 6.59 10.97
N LEU A 93 -2.49 6.01 10.56
CA LEU A 93 -1.27 6.75 10.22
C LEU A 93 -1.51 7.73 9.08
N ILE A 94 -2.23 7.34 8.03
CA ILE A 94 -2.55 8.27 6.94
C ILE A 94 -3.46 9.40 7.43
N GLY A 95 -4.42 9.13 8.32
CA GLY A 95 -5.23 10.18 8.95
C GLY A 95 -4.37 11.20 9.70
N LEU A 96 -3.35 10.75 10.41
CA LEU A 96 -2.39 11.63 11.08
C LEU A 96 -1.56 12.44 10.08
N VAL A 97 -1.07 11.82 9.01
CA VAL A 97 -0.31 12.51 7.94
C VAL A 97 -1.14 13.63 7.29
N LEU A 98 -2.45 13.44 7.16
CA LEU A 98 -3.33 14.44 6.54
C LEU A 98 -3.64 15.60 7.49
N TYR A 99 -4.11 15.30 8.69
CA TYR A 99 -4.80 16.29 9.53
C TYR A 99 -4.00 16.77 10.73
N ALA A 100 -3.02 16.02 11.21
CA ALA A 100 -2.33 16.41 12.43
C ALA A 100 -1.29 17.52 12.16
N PRO A 101 -1.19 18.53 13.04
CA PRO A 101 -0.13 19.54 12.97
C PRO A 101 1.17 18.95 13.50
N ILE A 102 2.04 18.44 12.61
CA ILE A 102 3.24 17.70 12.98
C ILE A 102 4.47 18.37 12.38
N SER A 103 5.57 18.36 13.12
CA SER A 103 6.88 18.82 12.64
C SER A 103 7.45 17.91 11.55
N ILE A 104 8.49 18.37 10.86
CA ILE A 104 9.20 17.56 9.85
C ILE A 104 9.67 16.20 10.40
N THR A 105 10.20 16.17 11.62
CA THR A 105 10.67 14.94 12.27
C THR A 105 9.51 13.99 12.56
N GLY A 106 8.38 14.50 13.02
CA GLY A 106 7.21 13.67 13.24
C GLY A 106 6.63 13.14 11.93
N MET A 107 6.64 13.95 10.85
CA MET A 107 6.21 13.49 9.53
C MET A 107 7.16 12.39 8.98
N ALA A 108 8.47 12.52 9.18
CA ALA A 108 9.45 11.49 8.84
C ALA A 108 9.17 10.16 9.56
N ILE A 109 8.85 10.22 10.86
CA ILE A 109 8.46 9.04 11.65
C ILE A 109 7.14 8.45 11.12
N LEU A 110 6.14 9.27 10.82
CA LEU A 110 4.88 8.78 10.28
C LEU A 110 5.05 8.14 8.89
N PHE A 111 5.85 8.74 8.00
CA PHE A 111 6.15 8.15 6.70
C PHE A 111 6.89 6.82 6.84
N PHE A 112 7.84 6.73 7.78
CA PHE A 112 8.50 5.46 8.11
C PHE A 112 7.50 4.40 8.58
N LEU A 113 6.65 4.73 9.55
CA LEU A 113 5.65 3.80 10.08
C LEU A 113 4.61 3.42 9.03
N LEU A 114 4.25 4.35 8.15
CA LEU A 114 3.34 4.08 7.03
C LEU A 114 3.98 3.09 6.06
N GLY A 115 5.25 3.31 5.68
CA GLY A 115 6.01 2.37 4.84
C GLY A 115 6.14 1.00 5.49
N PHE A 116 6.42 0.98 6.79
CA PHE A 116 6.53 -0.25 7.57
C PHE A 116 5.21 -1.02 7.63
N THR A 117 4.08 -0.36 7.84
CA THR A 117 2.78 -1.04 7.99
C THR A 117 2.19 -1.47 6.65
N THR A 118 2.41 -0.67 5.60
CA THR A 118 2.00 -0.99 4.23
C THR A 118 2.72 -2.20 3.65
N SER A 119 3.94 -2.53 4.12
CA SER A 119 4.66 -3.73 3.71
C SER A 119 3.97 -5.05 4.11
N SER A 120 2.93 -5.01 4.94
CA SER A 120 2.03 -6.16 5.18
C SER A 120 1.41 -6.71 3.90
N GLN A 121 1.43 -5.96 2.79
CA GLN A 121 1.12 -6.46 1.44
C GLN A 121 1.88 -7.73 1.06
N VAL A 122 3.14 -7.88 1.54
CA VAL A 122 4.01 -9.03 1.22
C VAL A 122 3.39 -10.34 1.70
N ILE A 123 2.59 -10.29 2.78
CA ILE A 123 1.88 -11.45 3.33
C ILE A 123 0.90 -12.06 2.33
N SER A 124 0.39 -11.28 1.38
CA SER A 124 -0.50 -11.78 0.31
C SER A 124 0.18 -12.82 -0.58
N PHE A 125 1.49 -12.66 -0.83
CA PHE A 125 2.27 -13.64 -1.60
C PHE A 125 2.42 -14.94 -0.82
N ALA A 126 2.76 -14.86 0.47
CA ALA A 126 2.86 -16.03 1.34
C ALA A 126 1.50 -16.74 1.49
N PHE A 127 0.43 -15.99 1.73
CA PHE A 127 -0.94 -16.50 1.84
C PHE A 127 -1.37 -17.28 0.60
N VAL A 128 -1.16 -16.70 -0.59
CA VAL A 128 -1.50 -17.36 -1.85
C VAL A 128 -0.61 -18.57 -2.11
N ALA A 129 0.68 -18.48 -1.76
CA ALA A 129 1.61 -19.58 -1.93
C ALA A 129 1.22 -20.82 -1.11
N GLU A 130 0.85 -20.62 0.16
CA GLU A 130 0.46 -21.69 1.09
C GLU A 130 -0.86 -22.36 0.71
N LYS A 131 -1.79 -21.63 0.10
CA LYS A 131 -3.10 -22.16 -0.32
C LYS A 131 -3.10 -22.78 -1.71
N SER A 132 -2.07 -22.51 -2.50
CA SER A 132 -1.96 -23.00 -3.87
C SER A 132 -1.35 -24.40 -3.91
N SER A 133 -1.82 -25.24 -4.83
CA SER A 133 -1.10 -26.48 -5.12
C SER A 133 0.23 -26.16 -5.84
N PRO A 134 1.24 -27.06 -5.76
CA PRO A 134 2.53 -26.83 -6.43
C PRO A 134 2.42 -26.58 -7.94
N LEU A 135 1.34 -27.02 -8.57
CA LEU A 135 1.09 -26.82 -10.01
C LEU A 135 0.61 -25.40 -10.35
N VAL A 136 -0.05 -24.70 -9.43
CA VAL A 136 -0.68 -23.37 -9.66
C VAL A 136 -0.05 -22.23 -8.87
N VAL A 137 0.88 -22.54 -7.95
CA VAL A 137 1.47 -21.55 -7.04
C VAL A 137 2.15 -20.40 -7.77
N ALA A 138 2.96 -20.72 -8.79
CA ALA A 138 3.65 -19.71 -9.59
C ALA A 138 2.66 -18.75 -10.26
N SER A 139 1.62 -19.28 -10.92
CA SER A 139 0.59 -18.46 -11.57
C SER A 139 -0.20 -17.61 -10.58
N SER A 140 -0.47 -18.14 -9.39
CA SER A 140 -1.23 -17.42 -8.36
C SER A 140 -0.41 -16.27 -7.78
N ILE A 141 0.88 -16.48 -7.51
CA ILE A 141 1.83 -15.43 -7.15
C ILE A 141 1.95 -14.37 -8.26
N SER A 142 2.05 -14.80 -9.53
CA SER A 142 2.09 -13.88 -10.66
C SER A 142 0.85 -12.99 -10.74
N LEU A 143 -0.34 -13.53 -10.48
CA LEU A 143 -1.57 -12.73 -10.43
C LEU A 143 -1.49 -11.64 -9.33
N VAL A 144 -1.01 -11.99 -8.14
CA VAL A 144 -0.80 -10.99 -7.06
C VAL A 144 0.16 -9.90 -7.53
N SER A 145 1.28 -10.25 -8.17
CA SER A 145 2.23 -9.28 -8.71
C SER A 145 1.61 -8.39 -9.80
N ILE A 146 0.83 -8.96 -10.72
CA ILE A 146 0.16 -8.23 -11.79
C ILE A 146 -0.82 -7.21 -11.20
N LEU A 147 -1.63 -7.60 -10.21
CA LEU A 147 -2.58 -6.70 -9.57
C LEU A 147 -1.88 -5.60 -8.77
N LEU A 148 -0.80 -5.95 -8.05
CA LEU A 148 0.00 -5.00 -7.28
C LEU A 148 0.66 -3.95 -8.19
N GLN A 149 1.35 -4.39 -9.24
CA GLN A 149 2.04 -3.48 -10.18
C GLN A 149 1.04 -2.75 -11.10
N GLY A 150 -0.02 -3.42 -11.55
CA GLY A 150 -1.08 -2.81 -12.36
C GLY A 150 -1.81 -1.70 -11.60
N GLY A 151 -1.94 -1.85 -10.28
CA GLY A 151 -2.46 -0.81 -9.40
C GLY A 151 -1.70 0.50 -9.51
N TYR A 152 -0.35 0.47 -9.62
CA TYR A 152 0.46 1.70 -9.68
C TYR A 152 0.03 2.63 -10.80
N ILE A 153 -0.17 2.06 -12.00
CA ILE A 153 -0.59 2.82 -13.18
C ILE A 153 -1.97 3.43 -12.92
N LEU A 154 -2.91 2.64 -12.41
CA LEU A 154 -4.26 3.11 -12.12
C LEU A 154 -4.25 4.23 -11.07
N TYR A 155 -3.55 4.03 -9.95
CA TYR A 155 -3.52 4.96 -8.82
C TYR A 155 -2.85 6.29 -9.17
N GLN A 156 -1.76 6.27 -9.93
CA GLN A 156 -1.11 7.50 -10.38
C GLN A 156 -2.00 8.29 -11.33
N ASN A 157 -2.69 7.63 -12.26
CA ASN A 157 -3.64 8.29 -13.16
C ASN A 157 -4.85 8.85 -12.39
N MET A 158 -5.43 8.07 -11.47
CA MET A 158 -6.55 8.53 -10.63
C MET A 158 -6.15 9.74 -9.78
N PHE A 159 -5.00 9.67 -9.11
CA PHE A 159 -4.49 10.77 -8.31
C PHE A 159 -4.26 12.03 -9.15
N SER A 160 -3.60 11.88 -10.30
CA SER A 160 -3.33 12.99 -11.22
C SER A 160 -4.62 13.60 -11.76
N TYR A 161 -5.61 12.77 -12.11
CA TYR A 161 -6.91 13.24 -12.59
C TYR A 161 -7.64 14.07 -11.53
N VAL A 162 -7.70 13.58 -10.29
CA VAL A 162 -8.32 14.32 -9.17
C VAL A 162 -7.56 15.62 -8.90
N LEU A 163 -6.22 15.59 -8.95
CA LEU A 163 -5.39 16.78 -8.72
C LEU A 163 -5.62 17.87 -9.78
N VAL A 164 -5.75 17.50 -11.06
CA VAL A 164 -5.99 18.44 -12.16
C VAL A 164 -7.39 19.04 -12.13
N HIS A 165 -8.42 18.27 -11.73
CA HIS A 165 -9.80 18.74 -11.69
C HIS A 165 -10.18 19.36 -10.33
N GLY A 166 -9.38 19.12 -9.29
CA GLY A 166 -9.63 19.53 -7.92
C GLY A 166 -9.14 20.94 -7.56
N GLY A 167 -8.46 21.64 -8.47
CA GLY A 167 -8.09 23.03 -8.23
C GLY A 167 -7.29 23.68 -9.35
N ASN A 168 -6.91 24.94 -9.13
CA ASN A 168 -6.13 25.69 -10.10
C ASN A 168 -4.68 25.19 -10.13
N MET A 169 -4.18 24.91 -11.33
CA MET A 169 -2.80 24.54 -11.59
C MET A 169 -2.03 25.77 -12.07
N HIS A 170 -0.95 26.11 -11.38
CA HIS A 170 -0.02 27.15 -11.80
C HIS A 170 1.34 26.52 -12.09
N MET A 171 1.97 26.93 -13.18
CA MET A 171 3.31 26.48 -13.53
C MET A 171 4.33 27.41 -12.87
N ILE A 172 5.15 26.86 -11.97
CA ILE A 172 6.32 27.56 -11.40
C ILE A 172 7.56 26.82 -11.88
N ASN A 173 8.45 27.50 -12.63
CA ASN A 173 9.68 26.90 -13.16
C ASN A 173 9.46 25.58 -13.95
N HIS A 174 8.42 25.54 -14.80
CA HIS A 174 8.00 24.34 -15.54
C HIS A 174 7.51 23.16 -14.68
N VAL A 175 7.30 23.36 -13.37
CA VAL A 175 6.71 22.37 -12.46
C VAL A 175 5.25 22.76 -12.20
N PRO A 176 4.28 21.85 -12.39
CA PRO A 176 2.89 22.11 -12.05
C PRO A 176 2.73 22.13 -10.53
N VAL A 177 2.36 23.30 -10.02
CA VAL A 177 2.04 23.53 -8.61
C VAL A 177 0.53 23.66 -8.49
N TYR A 178 -0.08 22.69 -7.83
CA TYR A 178 -1.52 22.67 -7.57
C TYR A 178 -1.85 23.32 -6.23
N SER A 179 -3.04 23.86 -6.08
CA SER A 179 -3.52 24.38 -4.78
C SER A 179 -3.52 23.30 -3.70
N TYR A 180 -3.28 23.70 -2.45
CA TYR A 180 -3.31 22.81 -1.28
C TYR A 180 -4.64 22.03 -1.16
N GLU A 181 -5.77 22.65 -1.46
CA GLU A 181 -7.10 22.02 -1.45
C GLU A 181 -7.20 20.85 -2.44
N ALA A 182 -6.65 21.02 -3.65
CA ALA A 182 -6.59 19.97 -4.65
C ALA A 182 -5.76 18.78 -4.17
N TYR A 183 -4.59 19.03 -3.55
CA TYR A 183 -3.79 17.96 -2.94
C TYR A 183 -4.51 17.28 -1.79
N GLN A 184 -5.14 18.05 -0.90
CA GLN A 184 -5.85 17.49 0.25
C GLN A 184 -6.99 16.58 -0.21
N SER A 185 -7.73 16.97 -1.26
CA SER A 185 -8.78 16.13 -1.86
C SER A 185 -8.23 14.89 -2.56
N ALA A 186 -7.12 15.02 -3.30
CA ALA A 186 -6.51 13.91 -4.02
C ALA A 186 -5.96 12.83 -3.08
N VAL A 187 -5.42 13.23 -1.92
CA VAL A 187 -4.85 12.27 -0.96
C VAL A 187 -5.93 11.53 -0.14
N LEU A 188 -7.20 11.98 -0.15
CA LEU A 188 -8.31 11.25 0.48
C LEU A 188 -8.55 9.86 -0.12
N ILE A 189 -8.02 9.61 -1.32
CA ILE A 189 -8.06 8.28 -1.93
C ILE A 189 -7.30 7.23 -1.09
N LEU A 190 -6.29 7.64 -0.31
CA LEU A 190 -5.46 6.76 0.50
C LEU A 190 -6.17 6.19 1.73
N PRO A 191 -6.86 6.98 2.58
CA PRO A 191 -7.72 6.42 3.62
C PRO A 191 -8.74 5.42 3.08
N ILE A 192 -9.37 5.73 1.94
CA ILE A 192 -10.34 4.85 1.29
C ILE A 192 -9.68 3.53 0.86
N SER A 193 -8.47 3.58 0.30
CA SER A 193 -7.75 2.38 -0.12
C SER A 193 -7.45 1.44 1.05
N PHE A 194 -7.03 1.97 2.20
CA PHE A 194 -6.79 1.15 3.40
C PHE A 194 -8.07 0.57 3.99
N LEU A 195 -9.18 1.31 3.98
CA LEU A 195 -10.48 0.78 4.39
C LEU A 195 -10.96 -0.34 3.47
N LEU A 196 -10.78 -0.18 2.16
CA LEU A 196 -11.09 -1.23 1.18
C LEU A 196 -10.17 -2.45 1.36
N ALA A 197 -8.88 -2.24 1.60
CA ALA A 197 -7.93 -3.31 1.90
C ALA A 197 -8.36 -4.08 3.16
N LEU A 198 -8.72 -3.37 4.24
CA LEU A 198 -9.26 -3.98 5.44
C LEU A 198 -10.53 -4.79 5.15
N GLY A 199 -11.41 -4.26 4.30
CA GLY A 199 -12.58 -4.97 3.76
C GLY A 199 -12.23 -6.29 3.08
N CYS A 200 -11.19 -6.30 2.23
CA CYS A 200 -10.71 -7.51 1.56
C CYS A 200 -10.32 -8.62 2.54
N VAL A 201 -9.68 -8.28 3.66
CA VAL A 201 -9.22 -9.26 4.66
C VAL A 201 -10.39 -10.09 5.22
N PHE A 202 -11.58 -9.49 5.40
CA PHE A 202 -12.76 -10.20 5.90
C PHE A 202 -13.31 -11.27 4.94
N PHE A 203 -12.96 -11.19 3.66
CA PHE A 203 -13.34 -12.19 2.66
C PHE A 203 -12.32 -13.32 2.49
N LEU A 204 -11.14 -13.20 3.13
CA LEU A 204 -10.10 -14.22 3.11
C LEU A 204 -10.29 -15.20 4.28
N LYS A 205 -10.00 -16.47 4.05
CA LYS A 205 -10.03 -17.50 5.10
C LYS A 205 -8.65 -18.07 5.32
N GLU A 206 -8.26 -18.24 6.57
CA GLU A 206 -6.98 -18.85 6.94
C GLU A 206 -6.91 -20.28 6.37
N ALA A 207 -5.71 -20.71 5.96
CA ALA A 207 -5.49 -22.09 5.57
C ALA A 207 -5.68 -23.01 6.80
N ARG A 208 -6.37 -24.13 6.63
CA ARG A 208 -6.44 -25.15 7.67
C ARG A 208 -5.04 -25.75 7.82
N LYS A 209 -4.33 -25.46 8.93
CA LYS A 209 -3.10 -26.20 9.26
C LYS A 209 -3.45 -27.69 9.33
N PRO A 210 -2.75 -28.60 8.62
CA PRO A 210 -2.88 -30.01 8.93
C PRO A 210 -2.49 -30.19 10.40
N ARG A 211 -3.32 -30.90 11.17
CA ARG A 211 -2.99 -31.30 12.55
C ARG A 211 -1.61 -31.96 12.49
N GLN A 212 -0.60 -31.32 13.08
CA GLN A 212 0.63 -32.01 13.44
C GLN A 212 0.23 -33.04 14.48
N ILE A 213 0.18 -34.31 14.06
CA ILE A 213 0.09 -35.43 14.98
C ILE A 213 1.46 -35.46 15.67
N LEU A 214 1.41 -35.29 16.99
CA LEU A 214 2.54 -35.32 17.93
C LEU A 214 3.49 -36.50 17.69
#